data_AF-A0A6A6IQ73-F1
#
_entry.id   AF-A0A6A6IQ73-F1
#
_cell.length_a   1.000
_cell.length_b   1.000
_cell.length_c   1.000
_cell.angle_alpha   90.00
_cell.angle_beta   90.00
_cell.angle_gamma   90.00
#
_symmetry.space_group_name_H-M   'P 1'
#
loop_
_entity.id
_entity.type
_entity.pdbx_description
1 polymer ?
#
loop_
_entity_poly.entity_id
_entity_poly.type
_entity_poly.pdbx_seq_one_letter_code
_entity_poly.pdbx_strand_id
1 'polypeptide(L)'
;MDKQKDLDPRYLWILPRDLQPTPQLQKEMEQITIEDDGQSWPATSAGPPGWPYYINALNNGTANMTKPPRNIISPQLRAHRNVLRSVKAEYQQDKVPGIENEDDHVHFRLTLAALQYIGLDVHGGLERLVRVKLNCEEKKKAFPMTCIAVVDPGKARRYVNIGVHLGPDSPLRKPPATLEHAVRNYTKISDLVDPFNRVPGNADDRKMDEMIERSIGMGQRSHLNWEFERMKFRLQVRKEYREVLIDQAVKERYPETRARKRERIGE
;
A
#
# COMPACT_ATOMS: atom_id res chain seq x y z
N MET A 1 -13.37 5.58 24.83
CA MET A 1 -12.39 5.41 23.72
C MET A 1 -12.22 6.76 23.02
N ASP A 2 -11.64 7.76 23.69
CA ASP A 2 -11.50 9.14 23.18
C ASP A 2 -10.07 9.55 22.82
N LYS A 3 -9.13 8.59 22.76
CA LYS A 3 -7.73 8.86 22.36
C LYS A 3 -7.53 8.99 20.84
N GLN A 4 -8.61 9.07 20.06
CA GLN A 4 -8.55 8.99 18.59
C GLN A 4 -8.49 10.34 17.87
N LYS A 5 -8.46 11.46 18.61
CA LYS A 5 -8.66 12.80 18.04
C LYS A 5 -7.54 13.31 17.12
N ASP A 6 -6.37 12.67 17.06
CA ASP A 6 -5.22 13.14 16.24
C ASP A 6 -4.64 12.09 15.29
N LEU A 7 -5.33 10.97 15.01
CA LEU A 7 -4.86 9.98 14.04
C LEU A 7 -5.04 10.51 12.61
N ASP A 8 -3.94 10.61 11.85
CA ASP A 8 -3.98 10.97 10.43
C ASP A 8 -4.97 10.05 9.68
N PRO A 9 -6.01 10.58 9.01
CA PRO A 9 -7.01 9.78 8.32
C PRO A 9 -6.41 8.79 7.31
N ARG A 10 -5.23 9.07 6.78
CA ARG A 10 -4.52 8.21 5.84
C ARG A 10 -4.01 6.91 6.50
N TYR A 11 -3.84 6.88 7.82
CA TYR A 11 -3.51 5.67 8.55
C TYR A 11 -4.70 4.71 8.68
N LEU A 12 -5.95 5.19 8.52
CA LEU A 12 -7.14 4.35 8.65
C LEU A 12 -7.21 3.21 7.61
N TRP A 13 -6.34 3.24 6.60
CA TRP A 13 -6.16 2.14 5.66
C TRP A 13 -5.13 1.12 6.16
N ILE A 14 -5.62 -0.08 6.48
CA ILE A 14 -4.77 -1.26 6.65
C ILE A 14 -4.51 -1.85 5.26
N LEU A 15 -3.41 -1.42 4.66
CA LEU A 15 -2.96 -1.94 3.37
C LEU A 15 -2.34 -3.33 3.54
N PRO A 16 -2.30 -4.16 2.48
CA PRO A 16 -1.46 -5.35 2.43
C PRO A 16 0.00 -4.99 2.72
N ARG A 17 0.83 -5.99 3.01
CA ARG A 17 2.27 -5.77 3.18
C ARG A 17 2.94 -5.23 1.92
N ASP A 18 2.66 -5.87 0.81
CA ASP A 18 3.27 -5.62 -0.50
C ASP A 18 2.20 -5.24 -1.52
N LEU A 19 2.59 -4.54 -2.59
CA LEU A 19 1.68 -4.11 -3.65
C LEU A 19 1.14 -5.34 -4.38
N GLN A 20 -0.18 -5.50 -4.41
CA GLN A 20 -0.84 -6.65 -5.01
C GLN A 20 -1.77 -6.19 -6.15
N PRO A 21 -1.37 -6.39 -7.43
CA PRO A 21 -2.23 -6.13 -8.59
C PRO A 21 -3.55 -6.88 -8.54
N THR A 22 -4.61 -6.28 -9.08
CA THR A 22 -5.89 -6.96 -9.32
C THR A 22 -5.92 -7.62 -10.70
N PRO A 23 -6.86 -8.54 -10.98
CA PRO A 23 -7.10 -9.06 -12.32
C PRO A 23 -7.44 -7.97 -13.35
N GLN A 24 -8.04 -6.85 -12.92
CA GLN A 24 -8.31 -5.74 -13.83
C GLN A 24 -7.01 -5.11 -14.33
N LEU A 25 -6.00 -4.92 -13.47
CA LEU A 25 -4.69 -4.41 -13.92
C LEU A 25 -4.09 -5.31 -15.01
N GLN A 26 -4.20 -6.63 -14.85
CA GLN A 26 -3.71 -7.59 -15.84
C GLN A 26 -4.47 -7.45 -17.17
N LYS A 27 -5.79 -7.29 -17.15
CA LYS A 27 -6.58 -7.02 -18.35
C LYS A 27 -6.16 -5.72 -19.05
N GLU A 28 -5.90 -4.65 -18.31
CA GLU A 28 -5.37 -3.39 -18.88
C GLU A 28 -3.99 -3.59 -19.53
N MET A 29 -3.16 -4.49 -18.97
CA MET A 29 -1.87 -4.85 -19.58
C MET A 29 -2.04 -5.67 -20.87
N GLU A 30 -2.95 -6.63 -20.90
CA GLU A 30 -3.20 -7.49 -22.07
C GLU A 30 -3.81 -6.72 -23.25
N GLN A 31 -4.62 -5.69 -22.94
CA GLN A 31 -5.18 -4.80 -23.95
C GLN A 31 -4.11 -3.93 -24.61
N ILE A 32 -2.91 -3.88 -24.04
CA ILE A 32 -1.77 -3.20 -24.65
C ILE A 32 -1.16 -4.13 -25.68
N THR A 33 -1.65 -4.00 -26.92
CA THR A 33 -1.07 -4.65 -28.09
C THR A 33 0.33 -4.09 -28.34
N ILE A 34 1.34 -4.94 -28.18
CA ILE A 34 2.71 -4.67 -28.61
C ILE A 34 2.81 -5.14 -30.05
N GLU A 35 2.66 -4.24 -31.02
CA GLU A 35 3.01 -4.55 -32.41
C GLU A 35 4.55 -4.52 -32.56
N ASP A 36 5.12 -5.59 -33.11
CA ASP A 36 6.56 -5.88 -33.23
C ASP A 36 7.31 -4.88 -34.15
N ASP A 37 6.58 -4.02 -34.85
CA ASP A 37 7.07 -3.26 -36.01
C ASP A 37 7.34 -1.77 -35.71
N GLY A 38 7.04 -1.29 -34.50
CA GLY A 38 7.10 0.13 -34.15
C GLY A 38 5.93 0.50 -33.24
N GLN A 39 6.20 0.40 -31.95
CA GLN A 39 5.24 0.17 -30.88
C GLN A 39 4.13 1.22 -30.78
N SER A 40 2.93 0.93 -31.29
CA SER A 40 1.75 1.70 -30.93
C SER A 40 1.20 1.18 -29.59
N TRP A 41 1.27 2.00 -28.54
CA TRP A 41 0.45 1.74 -27.35
C TRP A 41 -1.00 2.06 -27.72
N PRO A 42 -1.96 1.19 -27.40
CA PRO A 42 -3.35 1.57 -27.54
C PRO A 42 -3.61 2.77 -26.64
N ALA A 43 -4.40 3.67 -27.19
CA ALA A 43 -4.93 4.85 -26.57
C ALA A 43 -5.86 4.51 -25.39
N THR A 44 -5.40 3.79 -24.37
CA THR A 44 -6.25 3.60 -23.19
C THR A 44 -6.39 4.94 -22.45
N SER A 45 -7.64 5.25 -22.15
CA SER A 45 -8.17 6.54 -21.75
C SER A 45 -7.46 7.20 -20.55
N ALA A 46 -6.97 8.42 -20.76
CA ALA A 46 -6.67 9.45 -19.75
C ALA A 46 -5.47 9.26 -18.79
N GLY A 47 -4.63 8.22 -18.92
CA GLY A 47 -3.50 7.97 -18.02
C GLY A 47 -2.09 8.21 -18.59
N PRO A 48 -1.03 8.19 -17.74
CA PRO A 48 0.35 8.18 -18.20
C PRO A 48 0.60 6.99 -19.14
N PRO A 49 1.36 7.17 -20.24
CA PRO A 49 1.63 6.08 -21.17
C PRO A 49 2.30 4.89 -20.47
N GLY A 50 1.78 3.68 -20.70
CA GLY A 50 2.29 2.46 -20.10
C GLY A 50 2.10 2.32 -18.58
N TRP A 51 1.21 3.10 -17.97
CA TRP A 51 0.96 3.05 -16.52
C TRP A 51 0.73 1.63 -15.97
N PRO A 52 0.02 0.68 -16.64
CA PRO A 52 -0.20 -0.65 -16.06
C PRO A 52 1.11 -1.41 -15.84
N TYR A 53 2.07 -1.26 -16.76
CA TYR A 53 3.39 -1.89 -16.67
C TYR A 53 4.19 -1.34 -15.52
N TYR A 54 4.16 -0.03 -15.28
CA TYR A 54 4.86 0.57 -14.14
C TYR A 54 4.30 0.08 -12.81
N ILE A 55 2.98 -0.05 -12.68
CA ILE A 55 2.37 -0.60 -11.47
C ILE A 55 2.73 -2.08 -11.30
N ASN A 56 2.68 -2.88 -12.37
CA ASN A 56 3.02 -4.30 -12.30
C ASN A 56 4.52 -4.54 -12.00
N ALA A 57 5.40 -3.68 -12.50
CA ALA A 57 6.83 -3.73 -12.24
C ALA A 57 7.18 -3.52 -10.76
N LEU A 58 6.39 -2.72 -10.04
CA LEU A 58 6.56 -2.55 -8.60
C LEU A 58 6.28 -3.85 -7.84
N ASN A 59 5.38 -4.70 -8.32
CA ASN A 59 5.11 -6.00 -7.69
C ASN A 59 6.18 -7.05 -8.03
N ASN A 60 6.57 -7.15 -9.32
CA ASN A 60 7.37 -8.26 -9.82
C ASN A 60 8.87 -7.97 -9.94
N GLY A 61 9.30 -6.73 -9.69
CA GLY A 61 10.64 -6.25 -10.02
C GLY A 61 10.82 -5.98 -11.52
N THR A 62 11.87 -5.23 -11.85
CA THR A 62 12.19 -4.84 -13.24
C THR A 62 12.72 -5.99 -14.09
N ALA A 63 13.17 -7.09 -13.48
CA ALA A 63 13.66 -8.29 -14.20
C ALA A 63 12.60 -8.92 -15.12
N ASN A 64 11.31 -8.71 -14.82
CA ASN A 64 10.18 -9.20 -15.62
C ASN A 64 9.62 -8.14 -16.58
N MET A 65 10.22 -6.95 -16.66
CA MET A 65 9.87 -5.98 -17.69
C MET A 65 10.68 -6.27 -18.94
N THR A 66 10.02 -6.74 -20.01
CA THR A 66 10.50 -6.44 -21.36
C THR A 66 10.67 -4.92 -21.44
N LYS A 67 11.90 -4.46 -21.72
CA LYS A 67 12.26 -3.02 -21.75
C LYS A 67 11.11 -2.22 -22.37
N PRO A 68 10.66 -1.13 -21.74
CA PRO A 68 9.56 -0.38 -22.30
C PRO A 68 9.93 0.02 -23.73
N PRO A 69 9.04 -0.26 -24.68
CA PRO A 69 9.20 0.06 -26.08
C PRO A 69 9.69 1.51 -26.32
N ARG A 70 10.87 1.66 -26.94
CA ARG A 70 11.57 2.96 -27.15
C ARG A 70 10.95 3.83 -28.26
N ASN A 71 10.15 3.24 -29.15
CA ASN A 71 9.67 3.91 -30.35
C ASN A 71 8.15 3.82 -30.44
N ILE A 72 7.48 4.87 -29.96
CA ILE A 72 6.03 4.99 -30.08
C ILE A 72 5.71 5.80 -31.35
N ILE A 73 4.67 5.46 -32.12
CA ILE A 73 4.25 6.23 -33.31
C ILE A 73 2.73 6.43 -33.27
N SER A 74 2.24 7.53 -32.67
CA SER A 74 0.83 7.95 -32.72
C SER A 74 0.67 9.44 -32.36
N PRO A 75 -0.49 10.12 -32.51
CA PRO A 75 -0.66 11.51 -32.04
C PRO A 75 -0.41 11.70 -30.54
N GLN A 76 -0.64 10.65 -29.75
CA GLN A 76 -0.31 10.60 -28.33
C GLN A 76 1.20 10.51 -28.09
N LEU A 77 1.99 10.19 -29.12
CA LEU A 77 3.44 10.34 -29.11
C LEU A 77 3.86 11.79 -28.90
N ARG A 78 3.12 12.77 -29.42
CA ARG A 78 3.50 14.17 -29.18
C ARG A 78 3.30 14.50 -27.71
N ALA A 79 2.17 14.10 -27.12
CA ALA A 79 1.93 14.25 -25.69
C ALA A 79 2.98 13.48 -24.87
N HIS A 80 3.28 12.22 -25.24
CA HIS A 80 4.30 11.41 -24.58
C HIS A 80 5.70 11.99 -24.73
N ARG A 81 6.10 12.44 -25.93
CA ARG A 81 7.38 13.12 -26.17
C ARG A 81 7.47 14.44 -25.43
N ASN A 82 6.35 15.15 -25.24
CA ASN A 82 6.31 16.37 -24.44
C ASN A 82 6.47 16.06 -22.95
N VAL A 83 5.82 15.01 -22.43
CA VAL A 83 6.01 14.52 -21.06
C VAL A 83 7.44 14.03 -20.85
N LEU A 84 7.99 13.25 -21.79
CA LEU A 84 9.38 12.82 -21.73
C LEU A 84 10.33 14.02 -21.79
N ARG A 85 10.11 14.99 -22.69
CA ARG A 85 10.94 16.21 -22.75
C ARG A 85 10.87 17.01 -21.46
N SER A 86 9.69 17.19 -20.86
CA SER A 86 9.56 17.93 -19.61
C SER A 86 10.29 17.20 -18.48
N VAL A 87 10.10 15.88 -18.34
CA VAL A 87 10.79 15.06 -17.34
C VAL A 87 12.30 15.05 -17.54
N LYS A 88 12.78 14.97 -18.80
CA LYS A 88 14.21 15.03 -19.11
C LYS A 88 14.83 16.40 -18.80
N ALA A 89 14.08 17.48 -19.03
CA ALA A 89 14.52 18.82 -18.65
C ALA A 89 14.63 18.98 -17.12
N GLU A 90 13.71 18.35 -16.36
CA GLU A 90 13.78 18.32 -14.90
C GLU A 90 15.03 17.61 -14.37
N TYR A 91 15.51 16.55 -15.04
CA TYR A 91 16.72 15.83 -14.62
C TYR A 91 17.95 16.74 -14.48
N GLN A 92 18.07 17.76 -15.33
CA GLN A 92 19.19 18.71 -15.28
C GLN A 92 19.10 19.67 -14.08
N GLN A 93 17.90 19.82 -13.50
CA GLN A 93 17.60 20.73 -12.39
C GLN A 93 17.53 19.98 -11.05
N ASP A 94 16.95 18.78 -11.04
CA ASP A 94 16.67 17.97 -9.85
C ASP A 94 17.59 16.73 -9.80
N LYS A 95 18.74 16.86 -9.14
CA LYS A 95 19.57 15.69 -8.81
C LYS A 95 18.95 14.90 -7.67
N VAL A 96 18.10 13.93 -8.01
CA VAL A 96 17.52 12.99 -7.04
C VAL A 96 18.55 11.91 -6.67
N PRO A 97 18.88 11.72 -5.37
CA PRO A 97 19.82 10.68 -4.95
C PRO A 97 19.39 9.28 -5.39
N GLY A 98 20.33 8.50 -5.95
CA GLY A 98 20.10 7.13 -6.43
C GLY A 98 19.66 7.04 -7.89
N ILE A 99 19.47 8.16 -8.59
CA ILE A 99 19.23 8.18 -10.03
C ILE A 99 20.55 8.47 -10.75
N GLU A 100 21.08 7.48 -11.44
CA GLU A 100 22.42 7.57 -12.06
C GLU A 100 22.37 8.15 -13.49
N ASN A 101 21.24 8.01 -14.18
CA ASN A 101 21.09 8.45 -15.55
C ASN A 101 19.67 8.97 -15.85
N GLU A 102 19.52 9.61 -17.01
CA GLU A 102 18.27 10.23 -17.47
C GLU A 102 17.14 9.20 -17.69
N ASP A 103 17.47 8.00 -18.16
CA ASP A 103 16.49 6.94 -18.40
C ASP A 103 15.86 6.46 -17.08
N ASP A 104 16.67 6.30 -16.03
CA ASP A 104 16.18 5.98 -14.68
C ASP A 104 15.28 7.10 -14.17
N HIS A 105 15.65 8.37 -14.38
CA HIS A 105 14.80 9.50 -13.96
C HIS A 105 13.41 9.43 -14.59
N VAL A 106 13.37 9.20 -15.90
CA VAL A 106 12.13 9.02 -16.66
C VAL A 106 11.32 7.86 -16.10
N HIS A 107 11.94 6.71 -15.85
CA HIS A 107 11.25 5.54 -15.31
C HIS A 107 10.65 5.78 -13.93
N PHE A 108 11.39 6.41 -13.02
CA PHE A 108 10.89 6.70 -11.69
C PHE A 108 9.77 7.74 -11.70
N ARG A 109 9.88 8.80 -12.51
CA ARG A 109 8.83 9.81 -12.67
C ARG A 109 7.54 9.23 -13.26
N LEU A 110 7.65 8.41 -14.30
CA LEU A 110 6.48 7.74 -14.89
C LEU A 110 5.86 6.71 -13.94
N THR A 111 6.67 6.05 -13.12
CA THR A 111 6.16 5.15 -12.07
C THR A 111 5.38 5.91 -11.00
N LEU A 112 5.90 7.06 -10.55
CA LEU A 112 5.18 7.91 -9.60
C LEU A 112 3.87 8.45 -10.20
N ALA A 113 3.92 8.93 -11.44
CA ALA A 113 2.73 9.39 -12.15
C ALA A 113 1.69 8.27 -12.34
N ALA A 114 2.13 7.05 -12.61
CA ALA A 114 1.25 5.89 -12.72
C ALA A 114 0.54 5.59 -11.39
N LEU A 115 1.25 5.65 -10.26
CA LEU A 115 0.64 5.52 -8.93
C LEU A 115 -0.42 6.61 -8.70
N GLN A 116 -0.06 7.86 -8.96
CA GLN A 116 -0.95 9.02 -8.80
C GLN A 116 -2.20 8.93 -9.67
N TYR A 117 -2.05 8.47 -10.91
CA TYR A 117 -3.16 8.23 -11.82
C TYR A 117 -4.17 7.22 -11.26
N ILE A 118 -3.69 6.12 -10.66
CA ILE A 118 -4.57 5.12 -10.05
C ILE A 118 -5.07 5.51 -8.65
N GLY A 119 -4.77 6.72 -8.15
CA GLY A 119 -5.24 7.16 -6.83
C GLY A 119 -4.34 6.77 -5.66
N LEU A 120 -3.08 6.44 -5.92
CA LEU A 120 -2.05 6.19 -4.91
C LEU A 120 -0.96 7.26 -4.98
N ASP A 121 -0.23 7.47 -3.90
CA ASP A 121 0.95 8.33 -3.92
C ASP A 121 2.04 7.75 -3.02
N VAL A 122 3.29 8.18 -3.20
CA VAL A 122 4.40 7.76 -2.35
C VAL A 122 4.66 8.83 -1.31
N HIS A 123 4.53 8.49 -0.03
CA HIS A 123 4.87 9.42 1.04
C HIS A 123 6.37 9.72 1.01
N GLY A 124 6.76 10.99 0.89
CA GLY A 124 8.15 11.40 0.62
C GLY A 124 8.50 11.48 -0.87
N GLY A 125 7.53 11.28 -1.76
CA GLY A 125 7.64 11.57 -3.19
C GLY A 125 8.66 10.72 -3.94
N LEU A 126 9.24 11.32 -4.99
CA LEU A 126 10.13 10.65 -5.93
C LEU A 126 11.40 10.09 -5.28
N GLU A 127 12.05 10.85 -4.39
CA GLU A 127 13.25 10.37 -3.69
C GLU A 127 12.94 9.09 -2.90
N ARG A 128 11.79 9.06 -2.21
CA ARG A 128 11.42 7.87 -1.44
C ARG A 128 11.12 6.68 -2.35
N LEU A 129 10.42 6.91 -3.46
CA LEU A 129 10.15 5.88 -4.46
C LEU A 129 11.44 5.24 -4.98
N VAL A 130 12.43 6.05 -5.37
CA VAL A 130 13.74 5.58 -5.87
C VAL A 130 14.40 4.68 -4.84
N ARG A 131 14.56 5.18 -3.60
CA ARG A 131 15.23 4.43 -2.53
C ARG A 131 14.54 3.12 -2.21
N VAL A 132 13.22 3.10 -2.12
CA VAL A 132 12.46 1.90 -1.77
C VAL A 132 12.55 0.88 -2.91
N LYS A 133 12.35 1.31 -4.17
CA LYS A 133 12.38 0.41 -5.32
C LYS A 133 13.75 -0.24 -5.49
N LEU A 134 14.84 0.53 -5.46
CA LEU A 134 16.20 -0.02 -5.61
C LEU A 134 16.50 -1.06 -4.52
N ASN A 135 16.13 -0.78 -3.27
CA ASN A 135 16.28 -1.74 -2.16
C ASN A 135 15.39 -2.98 -2.33
N CYS A 136 14.20 -2.84 -2.92
CA CYS A 136 13.32 -3.98 -3.24
C CYS A 136 13.91 -4.85 -4.34
N GLU A 137 14.46 -4.25 -5.40
CA GLU A 137 15.14 -4.95 -6.50
C GLU A 137 16.37 -5.71 -6.00
N GLU A 138 17.23 -5.06 -5.23
CA GLU A 138 18.40 -5.68 -4.59
C GLU A 138 18.01 -6.90 -3.76
N LYS A 139 16.90 -6.80 -3.00
CA LYS A 139 16.42 -7.86 -2.11
C LYS A 139 15.47 -8.86 -2.79
N LYS A 140 15.16 -8.68 -4.07
CA LYS A 140 14.15 -9.46 -4.82
C LYS A 140 12.81 -9.53 -4.09
N LYS A 141 12.35 -8.38 -3.58
CA LYS A 141 11.08 -8.24 -2.86
C LYS A 141 10.12 -7.35 -3.65
N ALA A 142 8.82 -7.59 -3.46
CA ALA A 142 7.79 -6.70 -3.97
C ALA A 142 7.85 -5.32 -3.29
N PHE A 143 7.24 -4.33 -3.92
CA PHE A 143 7.20 -2.96 -3.39
C PHE A 143 6.30 -2.88 -2.14
N PRO A 144 6.80 -2.38 -1.00
CA PRO A 144 6.05 -2.35 0.24
C PRO A 144 4.99 -1.25 0.22
N MET A 145 3.77 -1.59 0.63
CA MET A 145 2.66 -0.63 0.70
C MET A 145 2.77 0.32 1.90
N THR A 146 3.71 0.11 2.82
CA THR A 146 3.91 0.99 3.99
C THR A 146 4.21 2.44 3.61
N CYS A 147 4.91 2.64 2.49
CA CYS A 147 5.23 3.97 1.97
C CYS A 147 4.14 4.59 1.09
N ILE A 148 3.03 3.88 0.82
CA ILE A 148 1.97 4.33 -0.10
C ILE A 148 0.84 5.07 0.61
N ALA A 149 0.58 6.32 0.25
CA ALA A 149 -0.65 7.03 0.62
C ALA A 149 -1.79 6.66 -0.34
N VAL A 150 -2.99 6.41 0.19
CA VAL A 150 -4.19 6.23 -0.64
C VAL A 150 -4.87 7.59 -0.79
N VAL A 151 -4.84 8.14 -2.00
CA VAL A 151 -5.41 9.47 -2.32
C VAL A 151 -6.84 9.33 -2.82
N ASP A 152 -7.07 8.40 -3.74
CA ASP A 152 -8.40 8.07 -4.29
C ASP A 152 -8.63 6.56 -4.16
N PRO A 153 -9.28 6.11 -3.07
CA PRO A 153 -9.55 4.70 -2.84
C PRO A 153 -10.43 4.06 -3.93
N GLY A 154 -11.32 4.84 -4.54
CA GLY A 154 -12.25 4.37 -5.56
C GLY A 154 -11.52 3.97 -6.83
N LYS A 155 -10.56 4.79 -7.27
CA LYS A 155 -9.66 4.44 -8.38
C LYS A 155 -8.70 3.32 -8.02
N ALA A 156 -8.07 3.40 -6.84
CA ALA A 156 -7.00 2.48 -6.47
C ALA A 156 -7.49 1.03 -6.37
N ARG A 157 -8.66 0.80 -5.77
CA ARG A 157 -9.28 -0.53 -5.63
C ARG A 157 -9.52 -1.25 -6.94
N ARG A 158 -9.65 -0.52 -8.06
CA ARG A 158 -9.84 -1.13 -9.37
C ARG A 158 -8.59 -1.90 -9.80
N TYR A 159 -7.40 -1.39 -9.48
CA TYR A 159 -6.14 -1.86 -10.05
C TYR A 159 -5.21 -2.54 -9.05
N VAL A 160 -5.32 -2.19 -7.76
CA VAL A 160 -4.53 -2.80 -6.69
C VAL A 160 -5.39 -3.13 -5.47
N ASN A 161 -4.98 -4.14 -4.72
CA ASN A 161 -5.56 -4.42 -3.41
C ASN A 161 -5.07 -3.38 -2.39
N ILE A 162 -5.97 -2.49 -1.95
CA ILE A 162 -5.69 -1.51 -0.88
C ILE A 162 -6.22 -1.94 0.49
N GLY A 163 -6.52 -3.23 0.68
CA GLY A 163 -6.90 -3.79 1.97
C GLY A 163 -8.21 -3.21 2.52
N VAL A 164 -8.23 -2.83 3.80
CA VAL A 164 -9.45 -2.38 4.50
C VAL A 164 -9.33 -0.99 5.07
N HIS A 165 -10.44 -0.25 5.02
CA HIS A 165 -10.59 1.04 5.67
C HIS A 165 -11.25 0.85 7.03
N LEU A 166 -10.67 1.47 8.06
CA LEU A 166 -11.15 1.47 9.44
C LEU A 166 -11.75 2.82 9.83
N GLY A 167 -12.39 3.52 8.89
CA GLY A 167 -13.17 4.71 9.19
C GLY A 167 -14.40 4.41 10.06
N PRO A 168 -15.11 5.46 10.52
CA PRO A 168 -16.30 5.33 11.37
C PRO A 168 -17.37 4.41 10.77
N ASP A 169 -17.55 4.47 9.45
CA ASP A 169 -18.56 3.68 8.73
C ASP A 169 -18.12 2.24 8.44
N SER A 170 -16.90 1.85 8.84
CA SER A 170 -16.38 0.52 8.55
C SER A 170 -17.18 -0.54 9.33
N PRO A 171 -17.72 -1.57 8.65
CA PRO A 171 -18.39 -2.67 9.35
C PRO A 171 -17.46 -3.42 10.29
N LEU A 172 -16.14 -3.35 10.05
CA LEU A 172 -15.14 -3.96 10.92
C LEU A 172 -15.05 -3.27 12.30
N ARG A 173 -15.44 -1.98 12.41
CA ARG A 173 -15.50 -1.28 13.69
C ARG A 173 -16.69 -1.68 14.55
N LYS A 174 -17.73 -2.27 13.96
CA LYS A 174 -18.87 -2.73 14.74
C LYS A 174 -18.44 -3.97 15.54
N PRO A 175 -18.75 -4.03 16.85
CA PRO A 175 -18.47 -5.24 17.64
C PRO A 175 -19.08 -6.47 16.95
N PRO A 176 -18.31 -7.57 16.77
CA PRO A 176 -18.83 -8.75 16.12
C PRO A 176 -19.96 -9.37 16.96
N ALA A 177 -21.05 -9.77 16.31
CA ALA A 177 -22.20 -10.37 16.97
C ALA A 177 -21.95 -11.81 17.46
N THR A 178 -21.05 -12.53 16.77
CA THR A 178 -20.70 -13.93 17.01
C THR A 178 -19.18 -14.11 17.03
N LEU A 179 -18.71 -15.21 17.63
CA LEU A 179 -17.32 -15.62 17.60
C LEU A 179 -16.84 -15.86 16.16
N GLU A 180 -17.67 -16.45 15.30
CA GLU A 180 -17.32 -16.66 13.88
C GLU A 180 -17.02 -15.32 13.18
N HIS A 181 -17.85 -14.30 13.41
CA HIS A 181 -17.58 -12.95 12.88
C HIS A 181 -16.30 -12.35 13.45
N ALA A 182 -16.00 -12.58 14.73
CA ALA A 182 -14.78 -12.11 15.36
C ALA A 182 -13.54 -12.79 14.76
N VAL A 183 -13.59 -14.12 14.54
CA VAL A 183 -12.53 -14.90 13.88
C VAL A 183 -12.31 -14.37 12.48
N ARG A 184 -13.38 -14.22 11.68
CA ARG A 184 -13.29 -13.72 10.30
C ARG A 184 -12.66 -12.32 10.23
N ASN A 185 -13.06 -11.41 11.12
CA ASN A 185 -12.51 -10.06 11.18
C ASN A 185 -11.03 -10.09 11.59
N TYR A 186 -10.67 -10.87 12.60
CA TYR A 186 -9.28 -11.00 13.06
C TYR A 186 -8.38 -11.60 11.97
N THR A 187 -8.78 -12.70 11.33
CA THR A 187 -8.04 -13.32 10.23
C THR A 187 -7.81 -12.33 9.10
N LYS A 188 -8.84 -11.60 8.68
CA LYS A 188 -8.72 -10.58 7.62
C LYS A 188 -7.70 -9.49 7.97
N ILE A 189 -7.69 -9.01 9.21
CA ILE A 189 -6.70 -8.02 9.66
C ILE A 189 -5.31 -8.64 9.75
N SER A 190 -5.20 -9.85 10.31
CA SER A 190 -3.93 -10.56 10.47
C SER A 190 -3.26 -10.79 9.12
N ASP A 191 -4.02 -11.24 8.12
CA ASP A 191 -3.51 -11.48 6.76
C ASP A 191 -3.00 -10.20 6.09
N LEU A 192 -3.61 -9.05 6.40
CA LEU A 192 -3.14 -7.77 5.87
C LEU A 192 -1.86 -7.30 6.57
N VAL A 193 -1.72 -7.54 7.88
CA VAL A 193 -0.55 -7.11 8.67
C VAL A 193 0.65 -8.04 8.46
N ASP A 194 0.42 -9.36 8.46
CA ASP A 194 1.43 -10.40 8.21
C ASP A 194 0.84 -11.58 7.40
N PRO A 195 0.79 -11.49 6.05
CA PRO A 195 0.09 -12.47 5.20
C PRO A 195 0.66 -13.88 5.22
N PHE A 196 1.86 -14.07 5.76
CA PHE A 196 2.50 -15.38 5.77
C PHE A 196 2.47 -16.05 7.13
N ASN A 197 1.86 -15.42 8.16
CA ASN A 197 1.94 -15.84 9.56
C ASN A 197 3.36 -16.34 9.90
N ARG A 198 4.39 -15.67 9.35
CA ARG A 198 5.77 -16.17 9.41
C ARG A 198 6.30 -16.14 10.82
N VAL A 199 5.56 -15.53 11.74
CA VAL A 199 5.93 -15.46 13.13
C VAL A 199 4.76 -15.89 14.02
N PRO A 200 4.80 -17.10 14.58
CA PRO A 200 3.84 -17.53 15.58
C PRO A 200 4.11 -16.83 16.92
N GLY A 201 3.19 -15.97 17.38
CA GLY A 201 3.05 -15.61 18.80
C GLY A 201 3.36 -14.17 19.23
N ASN A 202 3.05 -13.86 20.50
CA ASN A 202 3.11 -12.54 21.14
C ASN A 202 4.51 -11.96 21.29
N ALA A 203 5.53 -12.80 21.19
CA ALA A 203 6.92 -12.41 21.42
C ALA A 203 7.45 -11.48 20.31
N ASP A 204 6.79 -11.45 19.15
CA ASP A 204 7.23 -10.65 18.01
C ASP A 204 6.57 -9.27 17.94
N ASP A 205 5.30 -9.13 18.33
CA ASP A 205 4.63 -7.82 18.39
C ASP A 205 5.38 -6.86 19.30
N ARG A 206 5.79 -7.34 20.49
CA ARG A 206 6.58 -6.56 21.43
C ARG A 206 7.96 -6.20 20.89
N LYS A 207 8.63 -7.13 20.19
CA LYS A 207 9.94 -6.88 19.56
C LYS A 207 9.83 -5.90 18.40
N MET A 208 8.78 -6.00 17.59
CA MET A 208 8.49 -5.07 16.51
C MET A 208 8.15 -3.69 17.05
N ASP A 209 7.32 -3.60 18.10
CA ASP A 209 7.03 -2.34 18.79
C ASP A 209 8.32 -1.70 19.33
N GLU A 210 9.16 -2.47 20.04
CA GLU A 210 10.45 -1.99 20.56
C GLU A 210 11.44 -1.58 19.44
N MET A 211 11.41 -2.25 18.29
CA MET A 211 12.21 -1.88 17.12
C MET A 211 11.69 -0.58 16.49
N ILE A 212 10.38 -0.43 16.38
CA ILE A 212 9.71 0.76 15.84
C ILE A 212 9.99 1.97 16.73
N GLU A 213 9.81 1.85 18.04
CA GLU A 213 10.05 2.95 18.99
C GLU A 213 11.51 3.42 18.98
N ARG A 214 12.46 2.48 18.94
CA ARG A 214 13.88 2.81 18.76
C ARG A 214 14.14 3.52 17.43
N SER A 215 13.45 3.12 16.36
CA SER A 215 13.67 3.66 15.02
C SER A 215 13.02 5.03 14.80
N ILE A 216 11.87 5.31 15.44
CA ILE A 216 11.23 6.64 15.42
C ILE A 216 12.14 7.68 16.08
N GLY A 217 12.82 7.33 17.17
CA GLY A 217 13.79 8.22 17.83
C GLY A 217 15.08 8.47 17.03
N MET A 218 15.43 7.57 16.10
CA MET A 218 16.61 7.69 15.23
C MET A 218 16.30 8.27 13.84
N GLY A 219 15.02 8.40 13.49
CA GLY A 219 14.56 8.80 12.17
C GLY A 219 14.81 10.28 11.89
N GLN A 220 15.96 10.61 11.30
CA GLN A 220 16.26 11.97 10.82
C GLN A 220 15.37 12.41 9.62
N ARG A 221 14.51 11.53 9.08
CA ARG A 221 13.68 11.83 7.90
C ARG A 221 12.19 11.56 8.15
N SER A 222 11.35 12.55 7.85
CA SER A 222 9.89 12.53 8.12
C SER A 222 9.15 11.35 7.51
N HIS A 223 9.55 10.88 6.32
CA HIS A 223 8.92 9.73 5.66
C HIS A 223 9.21 8.39 6.35
N LEU A 224 10.33 8.26 7.08
CA LEU A 224 10.58 7.05 7.87
C LEU A 224 9.68 7.02 9.09
N ASN A 225 9.50 8.16 9.76
CA ASN A 225 8.58 8.28 10.89
C ASN A 225 7.16 7.92 10.46
N TRP A 226 6.72 8.39 9.28
CA TRP A 226 5.45 7.99 8.67
C TRP A 226 5.30 6.46 8.55
N GLU A 227 6.28 5.78 7.96
CA GLU A 227 6.22 4.34 7.77
C GLU A 227 6.21 3.56 9.08
N PHE A 228 6.97 4.04 10.06
CA PHE A 228 7.02 3.46 11.40
C PHE A 228 5.71 3.65 12.16
N GLU A 229 5.15 4.86 12.17
CA GLU A 229 3.84 5.13 12.78
C GLU A 229 2.74 4.31 12.12
N ARG A 230 2.79 4.15 10.79
CA ARG A 230 1.85 3.29 10.09
C ARG A 230 2.00 1.82 10.46
N MET A 231 3.23 1.33 10.61
CA MET A 231 3.47 -0.04 11.06
C MET A 231 2.97 -0.25 12.50
N LYS A 232 3.23 0.70 13.39
CA LYS A 232 2.73 0.71 14.76
C LYS A 232 1.21 0.64 14.79
N PHE A 233 0.54 1.48 14.00
CA PHE A 233 -0.91 1.46 13.87
C PHE A 233 -1.45 0.10 13.41
N ARG A 234 -0.80 -0.53 12.42
CA ARG A 234 -1.18 -1.88 11.94
C ARG A 234 -1.09 -2.93 13.04
N LEU A 235 -0.02 -2.91 13.84
CA LEU A 235 0.16 -3.84 14.96
C LEU A 235 -0.87 -3.59 16.07
N GLN A 236 -1.13 -2.33 16.41
CA GLN A 236 -2.17 -1.96 17.38
C GLN A 236 -3.55 -2.46 16.95
N VAL A 237 -3.94 -2.22 15.71
CA VAL A 237 -5.22 -2.71 15.16
C VAL A 237 -5.28 -4.23 15.23
N ARG A 238 -4.21 -4.95 14.84
CA ARG A 238 -4.21 -6.42 14.96
C ARG A 238 -4.41 -6.88 16.40
N LYS A 239 -3.77 -6.21 17.37
CA LYS A 239 -3.92 -6.48 18.80
C LYS A 239 -5.34 -6.23 19.28
N GLU A 240 -5.96 -5.11 18.89
CA GLU A 240 -7.35 -4.79 19.23
C GLU A 240 -8.32 -5.87 18.74
N TYR A 241 -8.19 -6.31 17.48
CA TYR A 241 -9.07 -7.34 16.93
C TYR A 241 -8.84 -8.71 17.57
N ARG A 242 -7.63 -8.98 18.05
CA ARG A 242 -7.33 -10.18 18.84
C ARG A 242 -8.01 -10.14 20.20
N GLU A 243 -7.97 -9.02 20.90
CA GLU A 243 -8.66 -8.83 22.18
C GLU A 243 -10.17 -9.02 22.01
N VAL A 244 -10.75 -8.44 20.96
CA VAL A 244 -12.16 -8.65 20.60
C VAL A 244 -12.48 -10.12 20.35
N LEU A 245 -11.59 -10.87 19.67
CA LEU A 245 -11.75 -12.30 19.45
C LEU A 245 -11.76 -13.09 20.78
N ILE A 246 -10.80 -12.82 21.66
CA ILE A 246 -10.71 -13.46 22.99
C ILE A 246 -11.96 -13.16 23.80
N ASP A 247 -12.41 -11.91 23.82
CA ASP A 247 -13.62 -11.48 24.53
C ASP A 247 -14.87 -12.21 24.05
N GLN A 248 -15.03 -12.41 22.74
CA GLN A 248 -16.16 -13.17 22.21
C GLN A 248 -16.06 -14.66 22.53
N ALA A 249 -14.86 -15.24 22.48
CA ALA A 249 -14.64 -16.64 22.85
C ALA A 249 -15.00 -16.89 24.32
N VAL A 250 -14.64 -15.97 25.22
CA VAL A 250 -15.01 -16.05 26.64
C VAL A 250 -16.52 -15.91 26.82
N LYS A 251 -17.17 -14.97 26.14
CA LYS A 251 -18.63 -14.76 26.22
C LYS A 251 -19.45 -15.96 25.76
N GLU A 252 -19.03 -16.63 24.69
CA GLU A 252 -19.72 -17.83 24.19
C GLU A 252 -19.47 -19.05 25.06
N ARG A 253 -18.25 -19.22 25.59
CA ARG A 253 -17.90 -20.37 26.44
C ARG A 253 -18.51 -20.29 27.85
N TYR A 254 -18.70 -19.08 28.37
CA TYR A 254 -19.23 -18.86 29.73
C TYR A 254 -20.40 -17.86 29.73
N PRO A 255 -21.60 -18.27 29.29
CA PRO A 255 -22.75 -17.35 29.17
C PRO A 255 -23.15 -16.71 30.51
N GLU A 256 -22.88 -17.36 31.65
CA GLU A 256 -23.13 -16.82 33.00
C GLU A 256 -22.34 -15.52 33.28
N THR A 257 -21.20 -15.29 32.62
CA THR A 257 -20.47 -14.02 32.71
C THR A 257 -21.23 -12.84 32.08
N ARG A 258 -22.23 -13.09 31.20
CA ARG A 258 -23.14 -12.03 30.71
C ARG A 258 -24.14 -11.58 31.76
N ALA A 259 -24.62 -12.48 32.63
CA ALA A 259 -25.66 -12.19 33.60
C ALA A 259 -25.16 -11.25 34.71
N ARG A 260 -23.96 -11.52 35.25
CA ARG A 260 -23.36 -10.71 36.33
C ARG A 260 -23.00 -9.28 35.95
N LYS A 261 -22.90 -8.95 34.65
CA LYS A 261 -22.58 -7.59 34.19
C LYS A 261 -23.83 -6.70 34.03
N ARG A 262 -25.04 -7.26 34.14
CA ARG A 262 -26.32 -6.51 34.04
C ARG A 262 -26.92 -6.13 35.40
N GLU A 263 -26.47 -6.75 36.50
CA GLU A 263 -26.93 -6.41 37.85
C GLU A 263 -26.09 -5.26 38.43
N ARG A 264 -26.39 -4.01 38.04
CA ARG A 264 -26.05 -2.80 38.81
C ARG A 264 -26.72 -1.54 38.24
N ILE A 265 -28.04 -1.57 38.11
CA ILE A 265 -28.87 -0.35 38.15
C ILE A 265 -30.14 -0.75 38.88
N GLY A 266 -30.27 -0.34 40.14
CA GLY A 266 -31.48 -0.55 40.95
C GLY A 266 -31.20 -1.04 42.35
N GLU A 267 -30.51 -0.21 43.14
CA GLU A 267 -30.90 0.15 44.52
C GLU A 267 -30.28 1.52 44.85
#